data_AF-A0A8C4UBQ6-F1
#
_entry.id   AF-A0A8C4UBQ6-F1
#
_cell.length_a   1.000
_cell.length_b   1.000
_cell.length_c   1.000
_cell.angle_alpha   90.00
_cell.angle_beta   90.00
_cell.angle_gamma   90.00
#
_symmetry.space_group_name_H-M   'P 1'
#
loop_
_entity.id
_entity.type
_entity.pdbx_description
1 polymer ?
#
loop_
_entity_poly.entity_id
_entity_poly.type
_entity_poly.pdbx_seq_one_letter_code
_entity_poly.pdbx_strand_id
1 'polypeptide(L)'
;MGLSMRQIRFRFDGQPINETDTPAQLEMEDEDTIDVFQQQTELTLNPPEGIVAGPMNEENFFEWEALIMGPEDTCFEYGVFPAILSFPLDYPLSPPKMRFTCEMFHPNIYPDGRVCISILHAPGDDPMGYESSAERWSPVQSVEKILLSVVSMLAEPNDESGANVDASKMWREDREQFNKIAKQIVQKSLGL
;
A
#
# COMPACT_ATOMS: atom_id res chain seq x y z
N MET A 1 -10.12 27.93 -11.64
CA MET A 1 -10.43 26.77 -12.49
C MET A 1 -9.76 25.56 -11.87
N GLY A 2 -10.42 24.92 -10.91
CA GLY A 2 -9.88 23.75 -10.19
C GLY A 2 -10.53 22.49 -10.76
N LEU A 3 -9.72 21.59 -11.32
CA LEU A 3 -10.18 20.28 -11.76
C LEU A 3 -10.53 19.48 -10.50
N SER A 4 -11.81 19.11 -10.38
CA SER A 4 -12.30 18.16 -9.38
C SER A 4 -11.75 16.78 -9.72
N MET A 5 -10.80 16.28 -8.93
CA MET A 5 -10.31 14.91 -9.09
C MET A 5 -11.32 13.91 -8.51
N ARG A 6 -11.54 12.83 -9.27
CA ARG A 6 -12.58 11.80 -9.07
C ARG A 6 -11.88 10.51 -8.63
N GLN A 7 -12.48 9.75 -7.71
CA GLN A 7 -12.01 8.39 -7.38
C GLN A 7 -13.05 7.36 -7.83
N ILE A 8 -12.68 6.10 -7.68
CA ILE A 8 -13.36 4.91 -8.17
C ILE A 8 -14.16 4.25 -7.03
N ARG A 9 -15.39 3.85 -7.33
CA ARG A 9 -16.21 2.91 -6.55
C ARG A 9 -16.63 1.74 -7.40
N PHE A 10 -16.56 0.56 -6.81
CA PHE A 10 -16.97 -0.69 -7.44
C PHE A 10 -18.45 -0.94 -7.17
N ARG A 11 -19.16 -1.43 -8.17
CA ARG A 11 -20.57 -1.79 -8.11
C ARG A 11 -20.75 -3.22 -8.58
N PHE A 12 -21.72 -3.89 -7.99
CA PHE A 12 -22.18 -5.20 -8.41
C PHE A 12 -23.68 -5.09 -8.72
N ASP A 13 -24.12 -5.53 -9.90
CA ASP A 13 -25.52 -5.38 -10.36
C ASP A 13 -26.09 -3.95 -10.20
N GLY A 14 -25.26 -2.95 -10.48
CA GLY A 14 -25.62 -1.54 -10.37
C GLY A 14 -25.73 -0.99 -8.93
N GLN A 15 -25.51 -1.81 -7.90
CA GLN A 15 -25.47 -1.39 -6.50
C GLN A 15 -24.04 -1.09 -6.03
N PRO A 16 -23.81 -0.03 -5.22
CA PRO A 16 -22.51 0.21 -4.60
C PRO A 16 -22.09 -0.96 -3.72
N ILE A 17 -20.88 -1.48 -3.94
CA ILE A 17 -20.25 -2.42 -3.01
C ILE A 17 -19.72 -1.61 -1.82
N ASN A 18 -20.18 -1.97 -0.63
CA ASN A 18 -19.76 -1.36 0.63
C ASN A 18 -18.66 -2.19 1.28
N GLU A 19 -17.95 -1.57 2.22
CA GLU A 19 -16.82 -2.19 2.93
C GLU A 19 -17.20 -3.42 3.78
N THR A 20 -18.49 -3.66 4.01
CA THR A 20 -18.99 -4.81 4.77
C THR A 20 -19.52 -5.95 3.90
N ASP A 21 -19.56 -5.74 2.58
CA ASP A 21 -20.18 -6.67 1.66
C ASP A 21 -19.21 -7.80 1.30
N THR A 22 -19.70 -9.03 1.35
CA THR A 22 -18.97 -10.25 0.95
C THR A 22 -19.55 -10.79 -0.36
N PRO A 23 -18.78 -11.58 -1.13
CA PRO A 23 -19.29 -12.20 -2.36
C PRO A 23 -20.56 -13.02 -2.15
N ALA A 24 -20.66 -13.71 -1.01
CA ALA A 24 -21.86 -14.47 -0.65
C ALA A 24 -23.07 -13.59 -0.32
N GLN A 25 -22.86 -12.38 0.21
CA GLN A 25 -23.95 -11.41 0.46
C GLN A 25 -24.38 -10.68 -0.81
N LEU A 26 -23.46 -10.53 -1.76
CA LEU A 26 -23.70 -9.95 -3.07
C LEU A 26 -24.22 -10.98 -4.08
N GLU A 27 -24.38 -12.25 -3.67
CA GLU A 27 -24.83 -13.36 -4.53
C GLU A 27 -23.98 -13.54 -5.81
N MET A 28 -22.67 -13.27 -5.70
CA MET A 28 -21.76 -13.33 -6.86
C MET A 28 -21.47 -14.76 -7.32
N GLU A 29 -21.57 -14.99 -8.63
CA GLU A 29 -21.14 -16.18 -9.35
C GLU A 29 -19.78 -15.98 -10.04
N ASP A 30 -19.12 -17.08 -10.44
CA ASP A 30 -17.74 -17.08 -10.98
C ASP A 30 -17.57 -16.24 -12.27
N GLU A 31 -18.65 -15.99 -13.01
CA GLU A 31 -18.63 -15.20 -14.27
C GLU A 31 -19.11 -13.75 -14.09
N ASP A 32 -19.47 -13.34 -12.88
CA ASP A 32 -20.04 -12.00 -12.69
C ASP A 32 -18.98 -10.89 -12.76
N THR A 33 -19.41 -9.74 -13.28
CA THR A 33 -18.55 -8.58 -13.50
C THR A 33 -18.86 -7.46 -12.52
N ILE A 34 -17.81 -6.91 -11.91
CA ILE A 34 -17.90 -5.71 -11.09
C ILE A 34 -17.75 -4.48 -11.98
N ASP A 35 -18.73 -3.58 -11.93
CA ASP A 35 -18.67 -2.30 -12.62
C ASP A 35 -17.87 -1.27 -11.82
N VAL A 36 -17.06 -0.48 -12.52
CA VAL A 36 -16.20 0.55 -11.93
C VAL A 36 -16.76 1.93 -12.24
N PHE A 37 -17.16 2.69 -11.21
CA PHE A 37 -17.79 4.00 -11.34
C PHE A 37 -17.01 5.11 -10.65
N GLN A 38 -17.06 6.33 -11.19
CA GLN A 38 -16.38 7.50 -10.62
C GLN A 38 -17.25 8.22 -9.57
N GLN A 39 -16.80 8.26 -8.30
CA GLN A 39 -17.34 9.09 -7.22
C GLN A 39 -16.20 9.68 -6.36
N GLN A 40 -16.35 10.90 -5.87
CA GLN A 40 -15.38 11.51 -4.93
C GLN A 40 -15.23 10.65 -3.66
N THR A 41 -14.03 10.63 -3.10
CA THR A 41 -13.62 9.73 -2.02
C THR A 41 -12.88 10.45 -0.92
N GLU A 42 -12.83 9.80 0.23
CA GLU A 42 -12.19 10.34 1.43
C GLU A 42 -10.70 10.59 1.22
N LEU A 43 -9.95 9.73 0.52
CA LEU A 43 -8.54 9.98 0.20
C LEU A 43 -8.29 11.29 -0.56
N THR A 44 -9.24 11.77 -1.38
CA THR A 44 -9.10 13.04 -2.11
C THR A 44 -9.72 14.22 -1.36
N LEU A 45 -10.78 13.96 -0.58
CA LEU A 45 -11.50 14.98 0.19
C LEU A 45 -10.79 15.31 1.51
N ASN A 46 -10.21 14.31 2.15
CA ASN A 46 -9.50 14.31 3.43
C ASN A 46 -8.29 13.35 3.35
N PRO A 47 -7.26 13.64 2.54
CA PRO A 47 -6.07 12.80 2.48
C PRO A 47 -5.43 12.66 3.87
N PRO A 48 -4.96 11.46 4.26
CA PRO A 48 -4.09 11.33 5.42
C PRO A 48 -2.87 12.24 5.29
N GLU A 49 -2.43 12.80 6.41
CA GLU A 49 -1.27 13.67 6.43
C GLU A 49 -0.03 12.95 5.88
N GLY A 50 0.70 13.62 4.99
CA GLY A 50 1.90 13.06 4.36
C GLY A 50 1.66 12.04 3.25
N ILE A 51 0.40 11.77 2.85
CA ILE A 51 0.07 10.79 1.81
C ILE A 51 -0.71 11.45 0.66
N VAL A 52 -0.27 11.21 -0.57
CA VAL A 52 -1.02 11.56 -1.78
C VAL A 52 -1.08 10.32 -2.65
N ALA A 53 -2.26 9.93 -3.15
CA ALA A 53 -2.39 8.79 -4.04
C ALA A 53 -3.55 8.95 -5.03
N GLY A 54 -3.40 8.39 -6.23
CA GLY A 54 -4.45 8.35 -7.24
C GLY A 54 -4.04 7.65 -8.54
N PRO A 55 -4.98 7.45 -9.48
CA PRO A 55 -4.70 6.84 -10.78
C PRO A 55 -3.64 7.62 -11.55
N MET A 56 -2.71 6.91 -12.20
CA MET A 56 -1.65 7.55 -13.00
C MET A 56 -2.19 8.30 -14.22
N ASN A 57 -3.30 7.81 -14.80
CA ASN A 57 -4.01 8.47 -15.88
C ASN A 57 -5.50 8.08 -15.88
N GLU A 58 -6.30 8.77 -16.68
CA GLU A 58 -7.76 8.57 -16.75
C GLU A 58 -8.19 7.35 -17.59
N GLU A 59 -7.25 6.68 -18.28
CA GLU A 59 -7.53 5.52 -19.14
C GLU A 59 -7.28 4.19 -18.41
N ASN A 60 -6.31 4.16 -17.49
CA ASN A 60 -5.93 2.99 -16.71
C ASN A 60 -6.06 3.25 -15.21
N PHE A 61 -7.17 2.78 -14.67
CA PHE A 61 -7.50 2.89 -13.26
C PHE A 61 -6.89 1.79 -12.38
N PHE A 62 -6.25 0.77 -12.98
CA PHE A 62 -5.59 -0.32 -12.26
C PHE A 62 -4.16 0.00 -11.86
N GLU A 63 -3.63 1.18 -12.23
CA GLU A 63 -2.30 1.63 -11.83
C GLU A 63 -2.41 3.00 -11.17
N TRP A 64 -2.02 3.06 -9.90
CA TRP A 64 -2.02 4.29 -9.12
C TRP A 64 -0.59 4.66 -8.75
N GLU A 65 -0.33 5.97 -8.70
CA GLU A 65 0.87 6.52 -8.10
C GLU A 65 0.54 7.01 -6.69
N ALA A 66 1.46 6.77 -5.76
CA ALA A 66 1.41 7.28 -4.41
C ALA A 66 2.73 8.00 -4.06
N LEU A 67 2.63 9.12 -3.36
CA LEU A 67 3.74 9.81 -2.72
C LEU A 67 3.54 9.71 -1.21
N ILE A 68 4.54 9.13 -0.53
CA ILE A 68 4.49 8.89 0.91
C ILE A 68 5.62 9.66 1.57
N MET A 69 5.27 10.55 2.49
CA MET A 69 6.23 11.23 3.34
C MET A 69 6.70 10.29 4.45
N GLY A 70 8.00 10.28 4.71
CA GLY A 70 8.56 9.55 5.84
C GLY A 70 8.06 10.13 7.18
N PRO A 71 7.60 9.28 8.12
CA PRO A 71 7.06 9.75 9.38
C PRO A 71 8.08 10.50 10.23
N GLU A 72 7.62 11.53 10.96
CA GLU A 72 8.42 12.26 11.96
C GLU A 72 8.96 11.32 13.04
N ASP A 73 10.09 11.71 13.65
CA ASP A 73 10.78 10.92 14.68
C ASP A 73 11.28 9.54 14.21
N THR A 74 11.40 9.32 12.90
CA THR A 74 11.95 8.09 12.30
C THR A 74 13.23 8.36 11.49
N CYS A 75 13.97 7.31 11.15
CA CYS A 75 15.15 7.45 10.28
C CYS A 75 14.82 7.82 8.81
N PHE A 76 13.54 7.78 8.44
CA PHE A 76 13.03 8.17 7.12
C PHE A 76 12.36 9.55 7.11
N GLU A 77 12.31 10.23 8.25
CA GLU A 77 11.67 11.52 8.43
C GLU A 77 11.95 12.51 7.29
N TYR A 78 10.89 13.18 6.83
CA TYR A 78 10.87 14.16 5.73
C TYR A 78 11.25 13.63 4.33
N GLY A 79 11.62 12.36 4.18
CA GLY A 79 11.79 11.76 2.86
C GLY A 79 10.48 11.72 2.09
N VAL A 80 10.53 11.71 0.76
CA VAL A 80 9.35 11.61 -0.10
C VAL A 80 9.52 10.43 -1.05
N PHE A 81 8.73 9.37 -0.84
CA PHE A 81 8.94 8.09 -1.47
C PHE A 81 7.82 7.79 -2.48
N PRO A 82 8.10 7.90 -3.80
CA PRO A 82 7.14 7.52 -4.82
C PRO A 82 6.96 6.00 -4.89
N ALA A 83 5.73 5.57 -5.05
CA ALA A 83 5.33 4.18 -5.17
C ALA A 83 4.22 4.00 -6.20
N ILE A 84 4.14 2.78 -6.75
CA ILE A 84 3.06 2.36 -7.64
C ILE A 84 2.23 1.30 -6.94
N LEU A 85 0.90 1.43 -7.02
CA LEU A 85 -0.06 0.39 -6.67
C LEU A 85 -0.69 -0.17 -7.94
N SER A 86 -0.53 -1.47 -8.15
CA SER A 86 -1.08 -2.21 -9.29
C SER A 86 -2.21 -3.12 -8.81
N PHE A 87 -3.44 -2.81 -9.22
CA PHE A 87 -4.64 -3.53 -8.82
C PHE A 87 -4.89 -4.73 -9.74
N PRO A 88 -5.25 -5.91 -9.21
CA PRO A 88 -5.62 -7.04 -10.04
C PRO A 88 -7.04 -6.86 -10.60
N LEU A 89 -7.39 -7.64 -11.63
CA LEU A 89 -8.70 -7.58 -12.28
C LEU A 89 -9.86 -8.00 -11.36
N ASP A 90 -9.55 -8.84 -10.36
CA ASP A 90 -10.50 -9.34 -9.36
C ASP A 90 -10.50 -8.49 -8.07
N TYR A 91 -9.88 -7.31 -8.06
CA TYR A 91 -9.96 -6.41 -6.90
C TYR A 91 -11.44 -6.07 -6.60
N PRO A 92 -11.90 -6.12 -5.32
CA PRO A 92 -11.11 -6.24 -4.08
C PRO A 92 -10.92 -7.66 -3.53
N LEU A 93 -11.20 -8.72 -4.28
CA LEU A 93 -11.01 -10.10 -3.82
C LEU A 93 -9.52 -10.40 -3.56
N SER A 94 -8.65 -9.95 -4.46
CA SER A 94 -7.20 -9.99 -4.30
C SER A 94 -6.63 -8.60 -3.98
N PRO A 95 -5.56 -8.51 -3.16
CA PRO A 95 -4.92 -7.25 -2.83
C PRO A 95 -4.21 -6.65 -4.06
N PRO A 96 -4.04 -5.31 -4.10
CA PRO A 96 -3.09 -4.71 -5.02
C PRO A 96 -1.65 -5.10 -4.67
N LYS A 97 -0.75 -4.96 -5.63
CA LYS A 97 0.69 -5.01 -5.38
C LYS A 97 1.20 -3.59 -5.21
N MET A 98 2.13 -3.38 -4.27
CA MET A 98 2.78 -2.09 -4.08
C MET A 98 4.29 -2.19 -4.26
N ARG A 99 4.87 -1.21 -4.95
CA ARG A 99 6.31 -1.12 -5.17
C ARG A 99 6.79 0.32 -5.11
N PHE A 100 7.79 0.60 -4.29
CA PHE A 100 8.52 1.88 -4.35
C PHE A 100 9.30 1.98 -5.67
N THR A 101 9.25 3.15 -6.29
CA THR A 101 9.98 3.43 -7.54
C THR A 101 11.33 4.09 -7.28
N CYS A 102 11.55 4.62 -6.08
CA CYS A 102 12.85 5.10 -5.61
C CYS A 102 13.68 3.99 -4.97
N GLU A 103 14.97 4.28 -4.74
CA GLU A 103 15.85 3.41 -3.96
C GLU A 103 15.36 3.33 -2.51
N MET A 104 15.23 2.10 -1.98
CA MET A 104 14.80 1.85 -0.61
C MET A 104 15.69 0.78 0.04
N PHE A 105 15.96 0.94 1.34
CA PHE A 105 16.68 -0.02 2.16
C PHE A 105 15.90 -0.22 3.47
N HIS A 106 15.10 -1.28 3.51
CA HIS A 106 14.15 -1.51 4.60
C HIS A 106 13.90 -3.02 4.77
N PRO A 107 13.76 -3.54 6.01
CA PRO A 107 13.49 -4.96 6.26
C PRO A 107 12.32 -5.53 5.46
N ASN A 108 11.20 -4.81 5.38
CA ASN A 108 9.97 -5.23 4.68
C ASN A 108 9.85 -4.79 3.21
N ILE A 109 10.94 -4.30 2.59
CA ILE A 109 10.95 -3.89 1.18
C ILE A 109 12.00 -4.70 0.44
N TYR A 110 11.59 -5.46 -0.58
CA TYR A 110 12.49 -6.21 -1.44
C TYR A 110 13.48 -5.27 -2.16
N PRO A 111 14.65 -5.75 -2.61
CA PRO A 111 15.61 -4.93 -3.36
C PRO A 111 15.08 -4.30 -4.65
N ASP A 112 13.99 -4.85 -5.22
CA ASP A 112 13.29 -4.31 -6.40
C ASP A 112 12.20 -3.27 -6.04
N GLY A 113 12.06 -2.94 -4.76
CA GLY A 113 11.11 -1.98 -4.21
C GLY A 113 9.76 -2.57 -3.82
N ARG A 114 9.49 -3.87 -4.05
CA ARG A 114 8.21 -4.47 -3.68
C ARG A 114 8.02 -4.45 -2.17
N VAL A 115 6.83 -4.06 -1.72
CA VAL A 115 6.48 -4.01 -0.30
C VAL A 115 5.94 -5.37 0.15
N CYS A 116 6.37 -5.83 1.32
CA CYS A 116 6.01 -7.11 1.90
C CYS A 116 5.46 -6.91 3.32
N ILE A 117 4.15 -6.70 3.42
CA ILE A 117 3.41 -6.57 4.69
C ILE A 117 2.12 -7.37 4.59
N SER A 118 1.63 -7.86 5.73
CA SER A 118 0.50 -8.78 5.82
C SER A 118 -0.75 -8.31 5.06
N ILE A 119 -1.08 -7.01 5.11
CA ILE A 119 -2.25 -6.43 4.43
C ILE A 119 -2.18 -6.56 2.89
N LEU A 120 -1.00 -6.80 2.31
CA LEU A 120 -0.80 -7.05 0.88
C LEU A 120 -0.70 -8.55 0.54
N HIS A 121 -0.77 -9.44 1.53
CA HIS A 121 -0.78 -10.88 1.32
C HIS A 121 -2.21 -11.38 1.09
N ALA A 122 -2.34 -12.38 0.22
CA ALA A 122 -3.62 -12.97 -0.13
C ALA A 122 -4.41 -13.45 1.11
N PRO A 123 -5.75 -13.39 1.06
CA PRO A 123 -6.60 -13.86 2.15
C PRO A 123 -6.36 -15.33 2.50
N GLY A 124 -6.66 -15.70 3.75
CA GLY A 124 -6.59 -17.08 4.24
C GLY A 124 -5.54 -17.28 5.32
N ASP A 125 -5.31 -18.54 5.69
CA ASP A 125 -4.31 -18.90 6.69
C ASP A 125 -2.90 -18.77 6.09
N ASP A 126 -1.99 -18.16 6.86
CA ASP A 126 -0.59 -18.08 6.46
C ASP A 126 0.03 -19.48 6.42
N PRO A 127 0.50 -19.97 5.25
CA PRO A 127 1.12 -21.29 5.17
C PRO A 127 2.36 -21.42 6.06
N MET A 128 2.98 -20.29 6.42
CA MET A 128 4.18 -20.22 7.25
C MET A 128 3.88 -19.90 8.73
N GLY A 129 2.63 -19.54 9.05
CA GLY A 129 2.17 -19.27 10.42
C GLY A 129 2.76 -18.03 11.10
N TYR A 130 3.35 -17.11 10.34
CA TYR A 130 3.91 -15.86 10.86
C TYR A 130 2.86 -14.77 11.06
N GLU A 131 1.75 -14.83 10.32
CA GLU A 131 0.73 -13.78 10.32
C GLU A 131 -0.64 -14.33 10.70
N SER A 132 -1.42 -13.54 11.44
CA SER A 132 -2.83 -13.83 11.68
C SER A 132 -3.63 -13.60 10.40
N SER A 133 -4.61 -14.46 10.11
CA SER A 133 -5.52 -14.25 8.97
C SER A 133 -6.29 -12.92 9.06
N ALA A 134 -6.44 -12.35 10.27
CA ALA A 134 -7.03 -11.03 10.49
C ALA A 134 -6.13 -9.86 10.03
N GLU A 135 -4.82 -10.09 9.94
CA GLU A 135 -3.83 -9.09 9.50
C GLU A 135 -3.59 -9.13 7.99
N ARG A 136 -4.12 -10.16 7.30
CA ARG A 136 -4.01 -10.33 5.85
C ARG A 136 -5.08 -9.55 5.10
N TRP A 137 -4.91 -9.46 3.78
CA TRP A 137 -5.89 -8.80 2.93
C TRP A 137 -7.29 -9.41 3.11
N SER A 138 -8.27 -8.54 3.12
CA SER A 138 -9.68 -8.90 2.95
C SER A 138 -10.39 -7.77 2.21
N PRO A 139 -11.51 -8.05 1.52
CA PRO A 139 -12.24 -7.03 0.75
C PRO A 139 -12.73 -5.82 1.57
N VAL A 140 -12.70 -5.89 2.90
CA VAL A 140 -13.07 -4.79 3.82
C VAL A 140 -11.92 -3.78 4.05
N GLN A 141 -10.73 -4.09 3.55
CA GLN A 141 -9.57 -3.22 3.60
C GLN A 141 -9.61 -2.20 2.45
N SER A 142 -8.99 -1.04 2.67
CA SER A 142 -8.98 0.06 1.70
C SER A 142 -7.55 0.45 1.32
N VAL A 143 -7.41 1.16 0.20
CA VAL A 143 -6.13 1.75 -0.22
C VAL A 143 -5.55 2.65 0.86
N GLU A 144 -6.40 3.39 1.57
CA GLU A 144 -5.99 4.22 2.70
C GLU A 144 -5.35 3.38 3.82
N LYS A 145 -6.00 2.28 4.22
CA LYS A 145 -5.45 1.37 5.25
C LYS A 145 -4.12 0.74 4.81
N ILE A 146 -3.95 0.43 3.51
CA ILE A 146 -2.66 0.00 2.95
C ILE A 146 -1.59 1.08 3.16
N LEU A 147 -1.87 2.31 2.71
CA LEU A 147 -0.90 3.41 2.77
C LEU A 147 -0.54 3.77 4.22
N LEU A 148 -1.52 3.77 5.13
CA LEU A 148 -1.28 3.94 6.57
C LEU A 148 -0.40 2.81 7.13
N SER A 149 -0.65 1.56 6.74
CA SER A 149 0.19 0.42 7.14
C SER A 149 1.63 0.54 6.63
N VAL A 150 1.84 1.14 5.46
CA VAL A 150 3.18 1.42 4.93
C VAL A 150 3.88 2.52 5.72
N VAL A 151 3.17 3.58 6.11
CA VAL A 151 3.72 4.63 6.99
C VAL A 151 4.12 4.03 8.34
N SER A 152 3.26 3.21 8.95
CA SER A 152 3.58 2.48 10.19
C SER A 152 4.79 1.55 10.01
N MET A 153 4.86 0.82 8.89
CA MET A 153 5.99 -0.05 8.56
C MET A 153 7.32 0.73 8.47
N LEU A 154 7.32 1.93 7.90
CA LEU A 154 8.52 2.78 7.84
C LEU A 154 8.98 3.25 9.24
N ALA A 155 8.03 3.45 10.16
CA ALA A 155 8.32 3.83 11.53
C ALA A 155 8.83 2.66 12.38
N GLU A 156 8.18 1.49 12.23
CA GLU A 156 8.44 0.29 13.01
C GLU A 156 8.70 -0.91 12.09
N PRO A 157 9.94 -1.07 11.59
CA PRO A 157 10.30 -2.20 10.75
C PRO A 157 10.08 -3.54 11.46
N ASN A 158 9.39 -4.47 10.78
CA ASN A 158 9.24 -5.85 11.23
C ASN A 158 10.37 -6.71 10.63
N ASP A 159 11.25 -7.23 11.49
CA ASP A 159 12.43 -7.98 11.10
C ASP A 159 12.30 -9.51 11.28
N GLU A 160 11.15 -10.00 11.76
CA GLU A 160 10.85 -11.43 11.93
C GLU A 160 10.58 -12.12 10.59
N SER A 161 9.99 -11.39 9.62
CA SER A 161 9.66 -11.85 8.27
C SER A 161 10.21 -10.91 7.18
N GLY A 162 11.43 -10.42 7.38
CA GLY A 162 12.06 -9.41 6.51
C GLY A 162 12.28 -9.88 5.06
N ALA A 163 11.70 -9.14 4.11
CA ALA A 163 11.90 -9.27 2.67
C ALA A 163 13.34 -8.94 2.21
N ASN A 164 14.06 -8.11 2.98
CA ASN A 164 15.45 -7.76 2.74
C ASN A 164 16.31 -8.21 3.92
N VAL A 165 17.05 -9.29 3.71
CA VAL A 165 17.87 -9.93 4.74
C VAL A 165 18.99 -9.01 5.23
N ASP A 166 19.62 -8.25 4.32
CA ASP A 166 20.71 -7.33 4.67
C ASP A 166 20.19 -6.16 5.51
N ALA A 167 19.06 -5.57 5.12
CA ALA A 167 18.39 -4.52 5.89
C ALA A 167 17.92 -5.03 7.25
N SER A 168 17.36 -6.25 7.32
CA SER A 168 16.91 -6.87 8.57
C SER A 168 18.08 -7.14 9.52
N LYS A 169 19.20 -7.67 9.00
CA LYS A 169 20.40 -7.92 9.79
C LYS A 169 20.98 -6.61 10.31
N MET A 170 21.10 -5.59 9.46
CA MET A 170 21.63 -4.29 9.86
C MET A 170 20.72 -3.58 10.86
N TRP A 171 19.40 -3.68 10.69
CA TRP A 171 18.42 -3.15 11.65
C TRP A 171 18.58 -3.72 13.06
N ARG A 172 18.91 -5.01 13.17
CA ARG A 172 19.17 -5.72 14.44
C ARG A 172 20.55 -5.47 15.02
N GLU A 173 21.58 -5.57 14.19
CA GLU A 173 22.97 -5.68 14.64
C GLU A 173 23.72 -4.35 14.58
N ASP A 174 23.33 -3.41 13.71
CA ASP A 174 24.00 -2.13 13.49
C ASP A 174 23.01 -1.02 13.13
N ARG A 175 22.22 -0.62 14.13
CA ARG A 175 21.19 0.42 13.99
C ARG A 175 21.76 1.76 13.53
N GLU A 176 22.98 2.09 13.95
CA GLU A 176 23.62 3.35 13.55
C GLU A 176 23.92 3.38 12.05
N GLN A 177 24.46 2.28 11.51
CA GLN A 177 24.71 2.18 10.08
C GLN A 177 23.41 2.16 9.28
N PHE A 178 22.37 1.47 9.77
CA PHE A 178 21.04 1.51 9.15
C PHE A 178 20.52 2.94 9.03
N ASN A 179 20.56 3.70 10.14
CA ASN A 179 20.09 5.09 10.17
C ASN A 179 20.90 6.00 9.23
N LYS A 180 22.20 5.76 9.07
CA LYS A 180 23.03 6.49 8.09
C LYS A 180 22.59 6.24 6.66
N ILE A 181 22.28 4.99 6.30
CA ILE A 181 21.78 4.63 4.97
C ILE A 181 20.38 5.22 4.74
N ALA A 182 19.48 5.09 5.71
CA ALA A 182 18.14 5.68 5.64
C ALA A 182 18.19 7.19 5.39
N LYS A 183 19.08 7.91 6.09
CA LYS A 183 19.30 9.34 5.87
C LYS A 183 19.82 9.68 4.47
N GLN A 184 20.67 8.84 3.88
CA GLN A 184 21.12 9.01 2.50
C GLN A 184 19.98 8.80 1.50
N ILE A 185 19.10 7.82 1.77
CA ILE A 185 17.88 7.59 0.97
C ILE A 185 16.95 8.80 1.05
N VAL A 186 16.74 9.36 2.23
CA VAL A 186 15.97 10.60 2.42
C VAL A 186 16.55 11.73 1.57
N GLN A 187 17.87 11.98 1.64
CA GLN A 187 18.53 13.02 0.84
C GLN A 187 18.32 12.80 -0.68
N LYS A 188 18.55 11.57 -1.16
CA LYS A 188 18.33 11.21 -2.57
C LYS A 188 16.89 11.44 -3.00
N SER A 189 15.92 11.10 -2.14
CA SER A 189 14.48 11.28 -2.42
C SER A 189 14.08 12.75 -2.62
N LEU A 190 14.83 13.66 -2.00
CA LEU A 190 14.64 15.12 -2.10
C LEU A 190 15.51 15.76 -3.18
N GLY A 191 16.36 14.99 -3.88
CA GLY A 191 17.30 15.49 -4.87
C GLY A 191 18.47 16.30 -4.28
N LEU A 192 18.84 16.03 -3.02
CA LEU A 192 19.92 16.69 -2.28
C LEU A 192 21.25 15.92 -2.32
#